data_AF-A0A150QQV1-F1
#
_entry.id   AF-A0A150QQV1-F1
#
_cell.length_a   1.000
_cell.length_b   1.000
_cell.length_c   1.000
_cell.angle_alpha   90.00
_cell.angle_beta   90.00
_cell.angle_gamma   90.00
#
_symmetry.space_group_name_H-M   'P 1'
#
loop_
_entity.id
_entity.type
_entity.pdbx_description
1 polymer ?
#
loop_
_entity_poly.entity_id
_entity_poly.type
_entity_poly.pdbx_seq_one_letter_code
_entity_poly.pdbx_strand_id
1 'polypeptide(L)'
;MYRVGILYAPADEPYMLQLHKHLTPLIRDGVDVWHAGQIAPGSDRSAELRAAIHRADILLVLVSADYISTNECYSNEIYGALASHTKILVAVVRSCDWRHAPFGHLPHVLHKESDNPISAWTNPDDAWAKLAAIIRSTLEEDTTDLTPPFIDKYDNRSERCRPHERAALEIANHKRPSTIQLREFNTIGRSSRSNITLIHPSVSRLHCIIFLHEGGFFVHDLRSRHGTTINGRKVKLADGLRHRDHLRIGNVEARFLIFNDQSTLSATAQSTHESSIEVVWDDETQPSG
;
A
#
# COMPACT_ATOMS: atom_id res chain seq x y z
N MET A 1 -2.51 19.79 12.46
CA MET A 1 -3.27 19.00 13.46
C MET A 1 -3.05 17.55 13.08
N TYR A 2 -2.48 16.75 13.98
CA TYR A 2 -2.12 15.37 13.69
C TYR A 2 -3.34 14.45 13.73
N ARG A 3 -3.29 13.38 12.93
CA ARG A 3 -4.34 12.36 12.80
C ARG A 3 -3.77 10.96 12.95
N VAL A 4 -4.41 10.17 13.79
CA VAL A 4 -4.10 8.74 13.98
C VAL A 4 -5.32 7.92 13.60
N GLY A 5 -5.18 7.07 12.58
CA GLY A 5 -6.18 6.08 12.20
C GLY A 5 -5.85 4.72 12.81
N ILE A 6 -6.83 4.02 13.39
CA ILE A 6 -6.61 2.74 14.07
C ILE A 6 -7.44 1.62 13.41
N LEU A 7 -6.75 0.58 12.93
CA LEU A 7 -7.34 -0.63 12.37
C LEU A 7 -7.21 -1.80 13.35
N TYR A 8 -8.28 -2.56 13.52
CA TYR A 8 -8.33 -3.71 14.43
C TYR A 8 -9.53 -4.60 14.05
N ALA A 9 -9.52 -5.87 14.47
CA ALA A 9 -10.69 -6.72 14.30
C ALA A 9 -11.78 -6.34 15.33
N PRO A 10 -13.07 -6.51 15.04
CA PRO A 10 -14.12 -6.33 16.04
C PRO A 10 -13.87 -7.10 17.36
N ALA A 11 -13.30 -8.30 17.27
CA ALA A 11 -12.92 -9.11 18.43
C ALA A 11 -11.83 -8.47 19.32
N ASP A 12 -11.05 -7.53 18.78
CA ASP A 12 -9.99 -6.80 19.50
C ASP A 12 -10.46 -5.45 20.06
N GLU A 13 -11.76 -5.13 20.01
CA GLU A 13 -12.32 -3.89 20.58
C GLU A 13 -11.91 -3.65 22.05
N PRO A 14 -11.84 -4.65 22.94
CA PRO A 14 -11.34 -4.42 24.29
C PRO A 14 -9.92 -3.85 24.35
N TYR A 15 -9.03 -4.26 23.42
CA TYR A 15 -7.67 -3.70 23.32
C TYR A 15 -7.69 -2.26 22.84
N MET A 16 -8.53 -1.94 21.84
CA MET A 16 -8.72 -0.57 21.36
C MET A 16 -9.21 0.36 22.48
N LEU A 17 -10.20 -0.07 23.27
CA LEU A 17 -10.73 0.74 24.38
C LEU A 17 -9.68 1.00 25.46
N GLN A 18 -8.78 0.04 25.74
CA GLN A 18 -7.66 0.29 26.67
C GLN A 18 -6.67 1.28 26.06
N LEU A 19 -6.26 1.08 24.80
CA LEU A 19 -5.39 2.02 24.10
C LEU A 19 -5.97 3.44 24.10
N HIS A 20 -7.27 3.60 23.83
CA HIS A 20 -7.92 4.91 23.79
C HIS A 20 -7.78 5.69 25.10
N LYS A 21 -7.84 5.01 26.26
CA LYS A 21 -7.57 5.64 27.56
C LYS A 21 -6.14 6.19 27.64
N HIS A 22 -5.16 5.40 27.19
CA HIS A 22 -3.74 5.79 27.15
C HIS A 22 -3.44 6.88 26.11
N LEU A 23 -4.27 7.00 25.06
CA LEU A 23 -4.19 8.08 24.07
C LEU A 23 -4.87 9.37 24.53
N THR A 24 -5.61 9.37 25.66
CA THR A 24 -6.34 10.56 26.16
C THR A 24 -5.45 11.81 26.28
N PRO A 25 -4.19 11.74 26.75
CA PRO A 25 -3.30 12.90 26.74
C PRO A 25 -3.05 13.46 25.32
N LEU A 26 -2.76 12.60 24.33
CA LEU A 26 -2.58 13.01 22.94
C LEU A 26 -3.86 13.63 22.35
N ILE A 27 -5.01 13.05 22.65
CA ILE A 27 -6.32 13.57 22.22
C ILE A 27 -6.56 14.96 22.81
N ARG A 28 -6.21 15.18 24.08
CA ARG A 28 -6.30 16.49 24.74
C ARG A 28 -5.30 17.50 24.17
N ASP A 29 -4.14 17.04 23.70
CA ASP A 29 -3.16 17.85 22.99
C ASP A 29 -3.60 18.20 21.55
N GLY A 30 -4.78 17.72 21.11
CA GLY A 30 -5.38 18.03 19.82
C GLY A 30 -5.06 17.04 18.70
N VAL A 31 -4.59 15.82 19.03
CA VAL A 31 -4.49 14.73 18.06
C VAL A 31 -5.88 14.17 17.78
N ASP A 32 -6.27 14.15 16.51
CA ASP A 32 -7.51 13.52 16.06
C ASP A 32 -7.31 12.01 15.94
N VAL A 33 -8.15 11.23 16.63
CA VAL A 33 -8.05 9.76 16.67
C VAL A 33 -9.32 9.14 16.10
N TRP A 34 -9.16 8.47 14.97
CA TRP A 34 -10.22 7.71 14.31
C TRP A 34 -9.94 6.21 14.42
N HIS A 35 -10.97 5.38 14.51
CA HIS A 35 -10.82 3.93 14.50
C HIS A 35 -11.91 3.20 13.70
N ALA A 36 -11.57 2.04 13.14
CA ALA A 36 -12.43 1.28 12.22
C ALA A 36 -13.79 0.80 12.80
N GLY A 37 -13.94 0.84 14.14
CA GLY A 37 -15.21 0.58 14.83
C GLY A 37 -16.21 1.73 14.76
N GLN A 38 -15.79 2.93 14.32
CA GLN A 38 -16.67 4.09 14.14
C GLN A 38 -17.38 4.10 12.78
N ILE A 39 -17.01 3.18 11.88
CA ILE A 39 -17.64 3.04 10.56
C ILE A 39 -19.10 2.61 10.76
N ALA A 40 -20.03 3.43 10.30
CA ALA A 40 -21.45 3.18 10.50
C ALA A 40 -21.93 1.93 9.72
N PRO A 41 -22.87 1.14 10.27
CA PRO A 41 -23.49 0.06 9.52
C PRO A 41 -24.15 0.58 8.23
N GLY A 42 -23.88 -0.06 7.10
CA GLY A 42 -24.41 0.34 5.80
C GLY A 42 -23.59 1.39 5.06
N SER A 43 -22.55 1.97 5.68
CA SER A 43 -21.57 2.80 4.98
C SER A 43 -20.72 1.99 3.99
N ASP A 44 -20.16 2.67 3.00
CA ASP A 44 -19.06 2.14 2.20
C ASP A 44 -17.78 2.09 3.04
N ARG A 45 -17.57 0.94 3.67
CA ARG A 45 -16.41 0.66 4.53
C ARG A 45 -15.09 0.82 3.79
N SER A 46 -15.02 0.49 2.49
CA SER A 46 -13.83 0.65 1.67
C SER A 46 -13.51 2.12 1.45
N ALA A 47 -14.52 2.95 1.17
CA ALA A 47 -14.34 4.39 1.03
C ALA A 47 -13.92 5.06 2.35
N GLU A 48 -14.54 4.68 3.48
CA GLU A 48 -14.17 5.22 4.79
C GLU A 48 -12.75 4.82 5.20
N LEU A 49 -12.37 3.56 5.00
CA LEU A 49 -11.02 3.08 5.27
C LEU A 49 -9.98 3.82 4.43
N ARG A 50 -10.24 3.98 3.13
CA ARG A 50 -9.36 4.74 2.22
C ARG A 50 -9.20 6.19 2.67
N ALA A 51 -10.30 6.84 3.06
CA ALA A 51 -10.27 8.21 3.55
C ALA A 51 -9.48 8.34 4.86
N ALA A 52 -9.63 7.39 5.78
CA ALA A 52 -8.88 7.35 7.03
C ALA A 52 -7.37 7.16 6.77
N ILE A 53 -7.00 6.22 5.90
CA ILE A 53 -5.61 5.96 5.53
C ILE A 53 -4.98 7.18 4.88
N HIS A 54 -5.63 7.79 3.88
CA HIS A 54 -5.07 8.93 3.16
C HIS A 54 -4.91 10.18 4.05
N ARG A 55 -5.74 10.34 5.08
CA ARG A 55 -5.74 11.54 5.94
C ARG A 55 -4.86 11.40 7.18
N ALA A 56 -4.46 10.19 7.54
CA ALA A 56 -3.71 9.92 8.75
C ALA A 56 -2.24 10.31 8.60
N ASP A 57 -1.64 10.83 9.67
CA ASP A 57 -0.18 10.91 9.77
C ASP A 57 0.39 9.56 10.22
N ILE A 58 -0.37 8.85 11.06
CA ILE A 58 -0.08 7.48 11.50
C ILE A 58 -1.30 6.58 11.30
N LEU A 59 -1.11 5.48 10.58
CA LEU A 59 -2.02 4.34 10.57
C LEU A 59 -1.52 3.29 11.56
N LEU A 60 -2.16 3.16 12.71
CA LEU A 60 -1.89 2.11 13.68
C LEU A 60 -2.74 0.88 13.36
N VAL A 61 -2.09 -0.28 13.26
CA VAL A 61 -2.76 -1.56 13.07
C VAL A 61 -2.57 -2.40 14.34
N LEU A 62 -3.67 -2.68 15.05
CA LEU A 62 -3.69 -3.63 16.16
C LEU A 62 -3.81 -5.03 15.57
N VAL A 63 -2.73 -5.81 15.66
CA VAL A 63 -2.63 -7.10 14.98
C VAL A 63 -2.81 -8.27 15.95
N SER A 64 -3.69 -9.17 15.55
CA SER A 64 -3.98 -10.45 16.20
C SER A 64 -4.30 -11.49 15.12
N ALA A 65 -4.46 -12.75 15.51
CA ALA A 65 -4.99 -13.77 14.60
C ALA A 65 -6.39 -13.42 14.08
N ASP A 66 -7.23 -12.76 14.90
CA ASP A 66 -8.56 -12.32 14.49
C ASP A 66 -8.46 -11.23 13.42
N TYR A 67 -7.60 -10.21 13.59
CA TYR A 67 -7.36 -9.20 12.56
C TYR A 67 -6.80 -9.80 11.27
N ILE A 68 -5.80 -10.68 11.38
CA ILE A 68 -5.20 -11.34 10.21
C ILE A 68 -6.25 -12.15 9.44
N SER A 69 -7.26 -12.71 10.09
CA SER A 69 -8.31 -13.48 9.42
C SER A 69 -9.38 -12.64 8.71
N THR A 70 -9.40 -11.31 8.92
CA THR A 70 -10.39 -10.41 8.30
C THR A 70 -10.12 -10.17 6.82
N ASN A 71 -11.17 -9.79 6.07
CA ASN A 71 -10.99 -9.35 4.69
C ASN A 71 -10.24 -8.02 4.61
N GLU A 72 -10.42 -7.15 5.61
CA GLU A 72 -9.77 -5.84 5.71
C GLU A 72 -8.24 -5.94 5.76
N CYS A 73 -7.69 -6.93 6.46
CA CYS A 73 -6.25 -7.21 6.48
C CYS A 73 -5.68 -7.49 5.07
N TYR A 74 -6.48 -8.09 4.19
CA TYR A 74 -6.14 -8.41 2.79
C TYR A 74 -6.75 -7.46 1.77
N SER A 75 -7.27 -6.33 2.22
CA SER A 75 -7.82 -5.28 1.38
C SER A 75 -6.68 -4.49 0.70
N ASN A 76 -6.97 -3.81 -0.40
CA ASN A 76 -5.93 -3.04 -1.10
C ASN A 76 -5.68 -1.68 -0.45
N GLU A 77 -6.62 -1.22 0.36
CA GLU A 77 -6.68 0.11 0.94
C GLU A 77 -5.42 0.41 1.76
N ILE A 78 -4.90 -0.59 2.49
CA ILE A 78 -3.67 -0.45 3.29
C ILE A 78 -2.45 -0.04 2.44
N TYR A 79 -2.42 -0.43 1.17
CA TYR A 79 -1.32 -0.05 0.29
C TYR A 79 -1.41 1.41 -0.17
N GLY A 80 -2.57 2.05 -0.04
CA GLY A 80 -2.71 3.49 -0.25
C GLY A 80 -1.80 4.30 0.68
N ALA A 81 -1.43 3.76 1.84
CA ALA A 81 -0.46 4.38 2.74
C ALA A 81 0.88 4.62 2.03
N LEU A 82 1.30 3.73 1.11
CA LEU A 82 2.56 3.87 0.37
C LEU A 82 2.60 5.10 -0.54
N ALA A 83 1.43 5.51 -1.05
CA ALA A 83 1.29 6.68 -1.91
C ALA A 83 1.04 7.99 -1.14
N SER A 84 0.97 7.90 0.19
CA SER A 84 0.75 9.03 1.08
C SER A 84 1.97 9.24 1.98
N HIS A 85 1.90 10.22 2.87
CA HIS A 85 2.89 10.39 3.95
C HIS A 85 2.54 9.60 5.22
N THR A 86 1.55 8.71 5.14
CA THR A 86 1.06 7.94 6.28
C THR A 86 2.09 6.90 6.73
N LYS A 87 2.53 7.00 7.99
CA LYS A 87 3.41 6.02 8.62
C LYS A 87 2.58 4.85 9.13
N ILE A 88 3.00 3.60 8.93
CA ILE A 88 2.27 2.43 9.45
C ILE A 88 2.96 1.96 10.74
N LEU A 89 2.24 2.00 11.86
CA LEU A 89 2.65 1.39 13.11
C LEU A 89 1.92 0.06 13.30
N VAL A 90 2.65 -0.99 13.66
CA VAL A 90 2.07 -2.30 13.98
C VAL A 90 2.20 -2.55 15.48
N ALA A 91 1.06 -2.68 16.16
CA ALA A 91 1.00 -3.10 17.55
C ALA A 91 0.41 -4.50 17.63
N VAL A 92 1.25 -5.50 17.95
CA VAL A 92 0.78 -6.87 18.11
C VAL A 92 0.05 -6.98 19.44
N VAL A 93 -1.28 -7.11 19.43
CA VAL A 93 -2.05 -7.22 20.67
C VAL A 93 -2.06 -8.64 21.22
N ARG A 94 -1.95 -9.63 20.34
CA ARG A 94 -1.82 -11.06 20.66
C ARG A 94 -0.86 -11.75 19.70
N SER A 95 -0.11 -12.74 20.19
CA SER A 95 0.84 -13.53 19.40
C SER A 95 0.21 -14.06 18.11
N CYS A 96 0.80 -13.74 16.96
CA CYS A 96 0.33 -14.21 15.65
C CYS A 96 1.42 -14.03 14.57
N ASP A 97 1.25 -14.71 13.43
CA ASP A 97 2.20 -14.68 12.30
C ASP A 97 1.99 -13.48 11.36
N TRP A 98 2.04 -12.28 11.93
CA TRP A 98 1.73 -11.05 11.19
C TRP A 98 2.79 -10.64 10.16
N ARG A 99 4.02 -11.15 10.27
CA ARG A 99 5.12 -10.87 9.32
C ARG A 99 4.88 -11.45 7.93
N HIS A 100 3.96 -12.39 7.81
CA HIS A 100 3.49 -12.96 6.55
C HIS A 100 2.15 -12.34 6.10
N ALA A 101 1.57 -11.41 6.87
CA ALA A 101 0.40 -10.66 6.46
C ALA A 101 0.75 -9.65 5.34
N PRO A 102 -0.25 -9.19 4.55
CA PRO A 102 -0.03 -8.38 3.34
C PRO A 102 0.71 -7.06 3.55
N PHE A 103 0.65 -6.50 4.76
CA PHE A 103 1.34 -5.28 5.14
C PHE A 103 2.69 -5.52 5.84
N GLY A 104 2.97 -6.73 6.34
CA GLY A 104 4.08 -7.00 7.26
C GLY A 104 5.48 -6.81 6.68
N HIS A 105 5.61 -6.62 5.37
CA HIS A 105 6.86 -6.36 4.67
C HIS A 105 6.86 -5.02 3.91
N LEU A 106 5.86 -4.18 4.15
CA LEU A 106 5.78 -2.88 3.51
C LEU A 106 6.87 -1.96 4.06
N PRO A 107 7.48 -1.13 3.20
CA PRO A 107 8.60 -0.28 3.61
C PRO A 107 8.21 0.83 4.60
N HIS A 108 6.91 1.17 4.70
CA HIS A 108 6.38 2.15 5.67
C HIS A 108 6.03 1.55 7.03
N VAL A 109 6.15 0.23 7.22
CA VAL A 109 5.90 -0.40 8.52
C VAL A 109 7.07 -0.16 9.44
N LEU A 110 6.82 0.57 10.53
CA LEU A 110 7.80 0.74 11.58
C LEU A 110 7.70 -0.44 12.54
N HIS A 111 8.74 -1.27 12.56
CA HIS A 111 8.84 -2.45 13.43
C HIS A 111 9.15 -2.12 14.90
N LYS A 112 9.00 -0.85 15.32
CA LYS A 112 9.28 -0.37 16.68
C LYS A 112 8.45 -1.21 17.67
N GLU A 113 9.09 -2.07 18.46
CA GLU A 113 8.47 -2.89 19.52
C GLU A 113 7.44 -3.93 19.06
N SER A 114 7.46 -4.31 17.79
CA SER A 114 6.50 -5.28 17.21
C SER A 114 6.73 -6.76 17.58
N ASP A 115 7.72 -7.05 18.44
CA ASP A 115 8.15 -8.40 18.79
C ASP A 115 7.56 -8.95 20.08
N ASN A 116 7.08 -8.08 20.99
CA ASN A 116 6.46 -8.52 22.24
C ASN A 116 4.97 -8.15 22.26
N PRO A 117 4.06 -9.12 22.06
CA PRO A 117 2.63 -8.86 22.05
C PRO A 117 2.16 -8.22 23.35
N ILE A 118 1.23 -7.27 23.29
CA ILE A 118 0.71 -6.56 24.47
C ILE A 118 0.16 -7.54 25.51
N SER A 119 -0.49 -8.63 25.07
CA SER A 119 -0.97 -9.71 25.95
C SER A 119 0.12 -10.45 26.74
N ALA A 120 1.38 -10.36 26.33
CA ALA A 120 2.51 -11.05 26.97
C ALA A 120 3.23 -10.19 28.02
N TRP A 121 2.87 -8.92 28.18
CA TRP A 121 3.45 -8.05 29.19
C TRP A 121 2.90 -8.40 30.58
N THR A 122 3.78 -8.39 31.59
CA THR A 122 3.39 -8.60 32.99
C THR A 122 2.38 -7.56 33.46
N ASN A 123 2.59 -6.30 33.05
CA ASN A 123 1.67 -5.20 33.26
C ASN A 123 1.27 -4.61 31.91
N PRO A 124 0.02 -4.82 31.45
CA PRO A 124 -0.46 -4.28 30.18
C PRO A 124 -0.40 -2.75 30.09
N ASP A 125 -0.54 -2.03 31.21
CA ASP A 125 -0.50 -0.56 31.20
C ASP A 125 0.86 -0.01 30.78
N ASP A 126 1.96 -0.71 31.11
CA ASP A 126 3.30 -0.33 30.67
C ASP A 126 3.44 -0.48 29.15
N ALA A 127 2.83 -1.51 28.57
CA ALA A 127 2.80 -1.74 27.13
C ALA A 127 2.05 -0.61 26.40
N TRP A 128 0.88 -0.22 26.93
CA TRP A 128 0.06 0.84 26.36
C TRP A 128 0.71 2.22 26.50
N ALA A 129 1.29 2.53 27.66
CA ALA A 129 2.02 3.77 27.88
C ALA A 129 3.22 3.88 26.92
N LYS A 130 3.94 2.77 26.69
CA LYS A 130 5.03 2.71 25.72
C LYS A 130 4.53 2.93 24.29
N LEU A 131 3.43 2.30 23.89
CA LEU A 131 2.85 2.49 22.56
C LEU A 131 2.39 3.94 22.35
N ALA A 132 1.76 4.58 23.34
CA ALA A 132 1.39 5.98 23.29
C ALA A 132 2.63 6.90 23.15
N ALA A 133 3.73 6.59 23.83
CA ALA A 133 4.99 7.32 23.68
C ALA A 133 5.61 7.15 22.29
N ILE A 134 5.51 5.95 21.68
CA ILE A 134 5.96 5.71 20.29
C ILE A 134 5.12 6.51 19.30
N ILE A 135 3.79 6.55 19.48
CA ILE A 135 2.89 7.34 18.63
C ILE A 135 3.28 8.82 18.74
N ARG A 136 3.47 9.35 19.95
CA ARG A 136 3.90 10.73 20.17
C ARG A 136 5.20 11.06 19.45
N SER A 137 6.25 10.27 19.68
CA SER A 137 7.55 10.52 19.04
C SER A 137 7.47 10.41 17.52
N THR A 138 6.65 9.50 16.99
CA THR A 138 6.47 9.32 15.55
C THR A 138 5.68 10.47 14.91
N LEU A 139 4.79 11.14 15.64
CA LEU A 139 4.13 12.37 15.19
C LEU A 139 5.10 13.57 15.19
N GLU A 140 5.99 13.64 16.17
CA GLU A 140 6.99 14.70 16.33
C GLU A 140 8.21 14.53 15.40
N GLU A 141 8.51 13.31 14.94
CA GLU A 141 9.56 13.03 13.95
C GLU A 141 9.27 13.73 12.61
N ASP A 142 10.15 14.65 12.21
CA ASP A 142 10.08 15.40 10.95
C ASP A 142 9.88 14.46 9.75
N THR A 143 8.84 14.74 8.96
CA THR A 143 8.38 13.92 7.82
C THR A 143 9.43 13.74 6.71
N THR A 144 10.52 14.54 6.72
CA THR A 144 11.58 14.49 5.71
C THR A 144 12.61 13.39 5.92
N ASP A 145 12.76 12.83 7.13
CA ASP A 145 13.83 11.85 7.45
C ASP A 145 13.34 10.39 7.41
N LEU A 146 12.04 10.19 7.20
CA LEU A 146 11.39 8.88 7.10
C LEU A 146 10.99 8.55 5.66
N THR A 147 11.63 9.16 4.66
CA THR A 147 11.58 8.59 3.30
C THR A 147 11.91 7.11 3.45
N PRO A 148 10.98 6.20 3.10
CA PRO A 148 11.29 4.78 3.06
C PRO A 148 12.56 4.59 2.22
N PRO A 149 13.25 3.44 2.28
CA PRO A 149 14.41 3.16 1.44
C PRO A 149 13.98 2.97 -0.03
N PHE A 150 13.27 3.94 -0.58
CA PHE A 150 13.06 4.21 -1.96
C PHE A 150 14.43 4.53 -2.52
N ILE A 151 15.04 3.48 -3.06
CA ILE A 151 16.26 3.65 -3.83
C ILE A 151 15.81 4.34 -5.10
N ASP A 152 15.82 5.67 -5.07
CA ASP A 152 15.86 6.47 -6.27
C ASP A 152 17.24 6.22 -6.89
N LYS A 153 17.36 5.16 -7.70
CA LYS A 153 18.60 4.80 -8.43
C LYS A 153 19.01 5.87 -9.45
N TYR A 154 18.26 6.95 -9.48
CA TYR A 154 18.13 7.93 -10.51
C TYR A 154 18.18 9.29 -9.80
N ASP A 155 19.35 9.61 -9.25
CA ASP A 155 19.77 10.80 -8.46
C ASP A 155 19.37 12.18 -9.05
N ASN A 156 18.64 12.21 -10.17
CA ASN A 156 18.21 13.40 -10.86
C ASN A 156 16.69 13.58 -10.76
N ARG A 157 16.26 14.39 -9.78
CA ARG A 157 14.84 14.78 -9.56
C ARG A 157 14.16 15.36 -10.81
N SER A 158 14.91 15.80 -11.82
CA SER A 158 14.39 16.35 -13.08
C SER A 158 13.69 15.33 -13.98
N GLU A 159 13.89 14.03 -13.76
CA GLU A 159 13.26 12.94 -14.52
C GLU A 159 12.09 12.26 -13.76
N ARG A 160 11.69 12.81 -12.61
CA ARG A 160 10.48 12.37 -11.88
C ARG A 160 9.21 12.79 -12.63
N CYS A 161 8.13 12.03 -12.41
CA CYS A 161 6.82 12.35 -12.94
C CYS A 161 6.36 13.72 -12.39
N ARG A 162 6.12 14.68 -13.26
CA ARG A 162 5.65 16.00 -12.84
C ARG A 162 4.19 15.90 -12.37
N PRO A 163 3.70 16.82 -11.52
CA PRO A 163 2.32 16.79 -11.04
C PRO A 163 1.24 16.82 -12.14
N HIS A 164 1.57 17.32 -13.33
CA HIS A 164 0.68 17.36 -14.51
C HIS A 164 0.92 16.22 -15.51
N GLU A 165 1.85 15.32 -15.20
CA GLU A 165 2.11 14.16 -16.04
C GLU A 165 1.21 13.00 -15.61
N ARG A 166 0.70 12.26 -16.58
CA ARG A 166 -0.05 11.03 -16.36
C ARG A 166 0.85 9.84 -16.62
N ALA A 167 0.78 8.82 -15.79
CA ALA A 167 1.49 7.57 -16.01
C ALA A 167 0.55 6.47 -16.51
N ALA A 168 1.09 5.54 -17.29
CA ALA A 168 0.39 4.34 -17.70
C ALA A 168 1.34 3.14 -17.75
N LEU A 169 0.75 1.96 -17.72
CA LEU A 169 1.43 0.71 -18.00
C LEU A 169 0.90 0.15 -19.32
N GLU A 170 1.76 0.08 -20.32
CA GLU A 170 1.47 -0.62 -21.58
C GLU A 170 1.85 -2.08 -21.41
N ILE A 171 0.85 -2.93 -21.27
CA ILE A 171 0.98 -4.38 -21.12
C ILE A 171 1.10 -4.99 -22.51
N ALA A 172 2.16 -5.76 -22.77
CA ALA A 172 2.26 -6.55 -23.99
C ALA A 172 1.06 -7.51 -24.08
N ASN A 173 0.63 -7.89 -25.28
CA ASN A 173 -0.34 -8.97 -25.48
C ASN A 173 -0.14 -9.51 -26.91
N HIS A 174 -0.50 -10.77 -27.16
CA HIS A 174 -0.32 -11.46 -28.43
C HIS A 174 -1.03 -10.79 -29.62
N LYS A 175 -2.12 -10.04 -29.37
CA LYS A 175 -2.88 -9.34 -30.43
C LYS A 175 -2.51 -7.86 -30.53
N ARG A 176 -2.70 -7.10 -29.44
CA ARG A 176 -2.36 -5.67 -29.33
C ARG A 176 -2.04 -5.30 -27.88
N PRO A 177 -1.04 -4.45 -27.63
CA PRO A 177 -0.76 -3.97 -26.28
C PRO A 177 -1.96 -3.25 -25.66
N SER A 178 -2.19 -3.47 -24.37
CA SER A 178 -3.22 -2.78 -23.59
C SER A 178 -2.57 -1.71 -22.74
N THR A 179 -3.02 -0.46 -22.85
CA THR A 179 -2.52 0.64 -22.02
C THR A 179 -3.47 0.92 -20.87
N ILE A 180 -2.98 0.84 -19.64
CA ILE A 180 -3.75 1.07 -18.42
C ILE A 180 -3.20 2.31 -17.71
N GLN A 181 -4.03 3.33 -17.54
CA GLN A 181 -3.65 4.53 -16.79
C GLN A 181 -3.44 4.18 -15.31
N LEU A 182 -2.32 4.63 -14.76
CA LEU A 182 -1.97 4.44 -13.36
C LEU A 182 -2.61 5.53 -12.49
N ARG A 183 -3.03 5.12 -11.30
CA ARG A 183 -3.48 5.96 -10.19
C ARG A 183 -2.31 6.22 -9.24
N GLU A 184 -2.56 6.91 -8.13
CA GLU A 184 -1.57 7.12 -7.06
C GLU A 184 -1.06 5.81 -6.45
N PHE A 185 -1.86 4.76 -6.42
CA PHE A 185 -1.40 3.41 -6.10
C PHE A 185 -2.17 2.38 -6.93
N ASN A 186 -1.48 1.30 -7.29
CA ASN A 186 -1.98 0.32 -8.26
C ASN A 186 -1.52 -1.07 -7.83
N THR A 187 -2.41 -1.83 -7.19
CA THR A 187 -2.13 -3.24 -6.92
C THR A 187 -2.21 -4.04 -8.22
N ILE A 188 -1.20 -4.87 -8.48
CA ILE A 188 -1.09 -5.70 -9.69
C ILE A 188 -0.99 -7.16 -9.29
N GLY A 189 -1.80 -8.02 -9.91
CA GLY A 189 -1.81 -9.45 -9.61
C GLY A 189 -2.81 -10.22 -10.45
N ARG A 190 -2.82 -11.56 -10.32
CA ARG A 190 -3.76 -12.43 -11.06
C ARG A 190 -5.16 -12.49 -10.46
N SER A 191 -5.32 -12.06 -9.21
CA SER A 191 -6.62 -12.07 -8.55
C SER A 191 -7.41 -10.83 -8.98
N SER A 192 -8.72 -11.01 -9.19
CA SER A 192 -9.68 -9.92 -9.39
C SER A 192 -9.74 -8.90 -8.24
N ARG A 193 -9.12 -9.20 -7.09
CA ARG A 193 -8.89 -8.23 -6.02
C ARG A 193 -7.87 -7.15 -6.41
N SER A 194 -6.98 -7.39 -7.36
CA SER A 194 -5.98 -6.39 -7.79
C SER A 194 -6.62 -5.32 -8.66
N ASN A 195 -6.24 -4.06 -8.48
CA ASN A 195 -6.76 -2.95 -9.30
C ASN A 195 -6.36 -3.11 -10.78
N ILE A 196 -5.21 -3.72 -11.04
CA ILE A 196 -4.77 -4.16 -12.36
C ILE A 196 -4.68 -5.69 -12.34
N THR A 197 -5.59 -6.36 -13.05
CA THR A 197 -5.64 -7.82 -13.08
C THR A 197 -4.90 -8.36 -14.29
N LEU A 198 -3.86 -9.15 -14.04
CA LEU A 198 -3.07 -9.84 -15.07
C LEU A 198 -3.31 -11.35 -14.95
N ILE A 199 -4.19 -11.89 -15.79
CA ILE A 199 -4.57 -13.30 -15.76
C ILE A 199 -3.47 -14.13 -16.40
N HIS A 200 -2.44 -14.48 -15.62
CA HIS A 200 -1.32 -15.28 -16.08
C HIS A 200 -0.79 -16.21 -14.96
N PRO A 201 -0.45 -17.49 -15.24
CA PRO A 201 -0.03 -18.46 -14.21
C PRO A 201 1.22 -18.05 -13.41
N SER A 202 2.14 -17.33 -14.04
CA SER A 202 3.36 -16.82 -13.38
C SER A 202 3.13 -15.54 -12.56
N VAL A 203 1.92 -14.99 -12.54
CA VAL A 203 1.59 -13.82 -11.73
C VAL A 203 0.98 -14.27 -10.40
N SER A 204 1.55 -13.86 -9.26
CA SER A 204 0.94 -14.08 -7.92
C SER A 204 -0.43 -13.42 -7.80
N ARG A 205 -1.29 -13.91 -6.89
CA ARG A 205 -2.64 -13.35 -6.64
C ARG A 205 -2.60 -11.84 -6.44
N LEU A 206 -1.65 -11.42 -5.61
CA LEU A 206 -1.19 -10.06 -5.44
C LEU A 206 0.32 -10.13 -5.65
N HIS A 207 0.84 -9.45 -6.67
CA HIS A 207 2.20 -9.65 -7.18
C HIS A 207 3.12 -8.49 -6.85
N CYS A 208 2.72 -7.29 -7.23
CA CYS A 208 3.46 -6.08 -6.95
C CYS A 208 2.50 -4.91 -6.81
N ILE A 209 3.03 -3.78 -6.37
CA ILE A 209 2.33 -2.51 -6.37
C ILE A 209 3.18 -1.47 -7.07
N ILE A 210 2.52 -0.65 -7.89
CA ILE A 210 3.08 0.58 -8.44
C ILE A 210 2.39 1.77 -7.77
N PHE A 211 3.15 2.67 -7.16
CA PHE A 211 2.61 3.82 -6.42
C PHE A 211 3.40 5.10 -6.68
N LEU A 212 2.73 6.23 -6.59
CA LEU A 212 3.25 7.58 -6.69
C LEU A 212 3.67 8.06 -5.30
N HIS A 213 4.89 8.53 -5.16
CA HIS A 213 5.40 9.12 -3.92
C HIS A 213 6.39 10.23 -4.27
N GLU A 214 6.22 11.43 -3.70
CA GLU A 214 7.14 12.58 -3.92
C GLU A 214 7.39 12.88 -5.42
N GLY A 215 6.33 12.78 -6.24
CA GLY A 215 6.38 12.97 -7.70
C GLY A 215 7.03 11.81 -8.49
N GLY A 216 7.49 10.74 -7.84
CA GLY A 216 8.06 9.57 -8.52
C GLY A 216 7.12 8.38 -8.48
N PHE A 217 7.04 7.60 -9.56
CA PHE A 217 6.44 6.28 -9.49
C PHE A 217 7.48 5.26 -9.04
N PHE A 218 7.09 4.39 -8.12
CA PHE A 218 7.91 3.31 -7.59
C PHE A 218 7.17 1.98 -7.75
N VAL A 219 7.92 0.90 -7.93
CA VAL A 219 7.39 -0.46 -7.91
C VAL A 219 7.96 -1.23 -6.73
N HIS A 220 7.08 -1.93 -6.01
CA HIS A 220 7.44 -2.83 -4.91
C HIS A 220 6.88 -4.22 -5.17
N ASP A 221 7.74 -5.24 -5.15
CA ASP A 221 7.32 -6.64 -5.26
C ASP A 221 6.77 -7.15 -3.92
N LEU A 222 5.57 -7.72 -3.94
CA LEU A 222 4.85 -8.17 -2.74
C LEU A 222 5.17 -9.64 -2.43
N ARG A 223 6.47 -9.98 -2.41
CA ARG A 223 7.00 -11.35 -2.25
C ARG A 223 6.39 -12.34 -3.25
N SER A 224 6.34 -11.93 -4.51
CA SER A 224 5.75 -12.73 -5.57
C SER A 224 6.57 -13.99 -5.86
N ARG A 225 5.93 -15.04 -6.41
CA ARG A 225 6.60 -16.32 -6.68
C ARG A 225 7.68 -16.22 -7.75
N HIS A 226 7.41 -15.44 -8.80
CA HIS A 226 8.29 -15.33 -9.96
C HIS A 226 9.07 -14.01 -10.01
N GLY A 227 8.74 -13.06 -9.12
CA GLY A 227 9.42 -11.77 -9.00
C GLY A 227 8.98 -10.74 -10.04
N THR A 228 9.27 -9.49 -9.70
CA THR A 228 9.18 -8.33 -10.59
C THR A 228 10.58 -7.88 -11.00
N THR A 229 10.78 -7.53 -12.27
CA THR A 229 12.04 -6.95 -12.78
C THR A 229 11.83 -5.67 -13.54
N ILE A 230 12.77 -4.73 -13.44
CA ILE A 230 12.86 -3.50 -14.26
C ILE A 230 14.13 -3.60 -15.10
N ASN A 231 14.03 -3.50 -16.41
CA ASN A 231 15.16 -3.58 -17.36
C ASN A 231 16.07 -4.79 -17.08
N GLY A 232 15.46 -5.95 -16.78
CA GLY A 232 16.14 -7.21 -16.47
C GLY A 232 16.68 -7.35 -15.03
N ARG A 233 16.62 -6.30 -14.20
CA ARG A 233 17.09 -6.33 -12.80
C ARG A 233 15.91 -6.59 -11.85
N LYS A 234 16.07 -7.52 -10.91
CA LYS A 234 15.04 -7.77 -9.87
C LYS A 234 14.82 -6.55 -8.99
N VAL A 235 13.55 -6.24 -8.75
CA VAL A 235 13.12 -5.28 -7.73
C VAL A 235 13.46 -5.84 -6.35
N LYS A 236 14.09 -5.03 -5.49
CA LYS A 236 14.50 -5.46 -4.13
C LYS A 236 13.70 -4.79 -3.03
N LEU A 237 13.35 -3.52 -3.20
CA LEU A 237 12.56 -2.72 -2.26
C LEU A 237 11.45 -2.02 -3.05
N ALA A 238 11.34 -0.70 -2.93
CA ALA A 238 10.57 0.12 -3.84
C ALA A 238 11.55 0.84 -4.76
N ASP A 239 11.64 0.36 -6.01
CA ASP A 239 12.56 0.87 -7.02
C ASP A 239 11.82 1.90 -7.89
N GLY A 240 12.45 3.05 -8.13
CA GLY A 240 11.90 4.11 -8.98
C GLY A 240 11.74 3.67 -10.44
N LEU A 241 10.67 4.12 -11.08
CA LEU A 241 10.35 3.90 -12.49
C LEU A 241 10.63 5.17 -13.32
N ARG A 242 11.17 4.97 -14.52
CA ARG A 242 11.38 6.01 -15.54
C ARG A 242 10.58 5.74 -16.79
N HIS A 243 10.25 6.81 -17.50
CA HIS A 243 9.58 6.71 -18.79
C HIS A 243 10.28 5.70 -19.71
N ARG A 244 9.51 4.74 -20.24
CA ARG A 244 9.91 3.60 -21.08
C ARG A 244 10.67 2.48 -20.39
N ASP A 245 10.76 2.47 -19.07
CA ASP A 245 11.27 1.30 -18.36
C ASP A 245 10.45 0.05 -18.73
N HIS A 246 11.18 -1.04 -18.98
CA HIS A 246 10.60 -2.34 -19.28
C HIS A 246 10.44 -3.14 -18.00
N LEU A 247 9.19 -3.43 -17.64
CA LEU A 247 8.84 -4.23 -16.50
C LEU A 247 8.55 -5.67 -16.94
N ARG A 248 8.93 -6.62 -16.10
CA ARG A 248 8.42 -8.00 -16.18
C ARG A 248 7.79 -8.37 -14.85
N ILE A 249 6.51 -8.74 -14.88
CA ILE A 249 5.71 -9.13 -13.72
C ILE A 249 5.44 -10.62 -13.87
N GLY A 250 6.25 -11.45 -13.21
CA GLY A 250 6.38 -12.86 -13.57
C GLY A 250 6.92 -13.01 -15.00
N ASN A 251 6.07 -13.44 -15.93
CA ASN A 251 6.40 -13.55 -17.36
C ASN A 251 5.62 -12.55 -18.22
N VAL A 252 4.79 -11.70 -17.61
CA VAL A 252 4.07 -10.65 -18.35
C VAL A 252 5.02 -9.49 -18.57
N GLU A 253 5.19 -9.10 -19.83
CA GLU A 253 5.96 -7.92 -20.24
C GLU A 253 5.09 -6.66 -20.22
N ALA A 254 5.68 -5.58 -19.74
CA ALA A 254 5.02 -4.29 -19.66
C ALA A 254 6.03 -3.15 -19.83
N ARG A 255 5.53 -1.98 -20.25
CA ARG A 255 6.33 -0.77 -20.40
C ARG A 255 5.70 0.37 -19.64
N PHE A 256 6.46 1.01 -18.76
CA PHE A 256 5.99 2.18 -18.02
C PHE A 256 6.07 3.43 -18.89
N LEU A 257 4.98 4.20 -18.96
CA LEU A 257 4.86 5.39 -19.79
C LEU A 257 4.47 6.59 -18.94
N ILE A 258 4.91 7.76 -19.37
CA ILE A 258 4.64 9.07 -18.79
C ILE A 258 4.18 9.94 -19.98
N PHE A 259 3.10 10.68 -19.79
CA PHE A 259 2.51 11.57 -20.78
C PHE A 259 2.37 12.97 -20.19
N ASN A 260 2.65 14.01 -20.97
CA ASN A 260 2.47 15.39 -20.55
C ASN A 260 1.04 15.84 -20.91
N ASP A 261 0.30 16.42 -19.96
CA ASP A 261 -1.05 16.95 -20.24
C ASP A 261 -1.05 18.08 -21.30
N GLN A 262 0.10 18.67 -21.62
CA GLN A 262 0.20 19.79 -22.57
C GLN A 262 -0.06 19.41 -24.04
N SER A 263 -0.21 18.13 -24.39
CA SER A 263 -0.53 17.69 -25.77
C SER A 263 -2.01 17.37 -26.01
N THR A 264 -2.92 17.67 -25.07
CA THR A 264 -4.36 17.35 -25.22
C THR A 264 -5.28 18.54 -24.93
N LEU A 265 -5.03 19.67 -25.61
CA LEU A 265 -6.09 20.64 -25.95
C LEU A 265 -6.62 20.41 -27.38
N SER A 266 -6.81 19.14 -27.77
CA SER A 266 -7.64 18.75 -28.92
C SER A 266 -7.57 17.23 -29.11
N ALA A 267 -8.46 16.48 -28.46
CA ALA A 267 -9.14 15.30 -29.03
C ALA A 267 -9.85 14.50 -27.92
N THR A 268 -11.17 14.64 -27.89
CA THR A 268 -12.17 13.65 -27.47
C THR A 268 -12.06 13.08 -26.05
N ALA A 269 -12.78 13.73 -25.14
CA ALA A 269 -13.30 13.13 -23.93
C ALA A 269 -14.26 11.97 -24.27
N GLN A 270 -13.87 10.75 -23.93
CA GLN A 270 -14.81 9.70 -23.55
C GLN A 270 -14.33 9.10 -22.24
N SER A 271 -15.00 9.49 -21.15
CA SER A 271 -14.86 8.89 -19.84
C SER A 271 -15.50 7.50 -19.85
N THR A 272 -14.79 6.49 -19.36
CA THR A 272 -15.42 5.29 -18.81
C THR A 272 -15.09 5.23 -17.32
N HIS A 273 -16.15 5.37 -16.52
CA HIS A 273 -16.15 5.12 -15.09
C HIS A 273 -15.80 3.65 -14.79
N GLU A 274 -15.19 3.45 -13.62
CA GLU A 274 -15.05 2.20 -12.86
C GLU A 274 -15.47 0.91 -13.57
N SER A 275 -14.49 0.23 -14.16
CA SER A 275 -14.58 -1.19 -14.45
C SER A 275 -13.17 -1.76 -14.42
N SER A 276 -12.99 -2.83 -13.65
CA SER A 276 -11.76 -3.63 -13.62
C SER A 276 -11.44 -4.07 -15.05
N ILE A 277 -10.31 -3.62 -15.62
CA ILE A 277 -9.89 -4.07 -16.94
C ILE A 277 -9.23 -5.43 -16.76
N GLU A 278 -9.91 -6.49 -17.20
CA GLU A 278 -9.35 -7.83 -17.30
C GLU A 278 -8.56 -7.95 -18.60
N VAL A 279 -7.24 -8.14 -18.50
CA VAL A 279 -6.41 -8.53 -19.65
C VAL A 279 -6.34 -10.05 -19.67
N VAL A 280 -7.09 -10.66 -20.59
CA VAL A 280 -7.10 -12.11 -20.83
C VAL A 280 -5.89 -12.48 -21.69
N TRP A 281 -5.12 -13.45 -21.21
CA TRP A 281 -4.04 -14.10 -21.94
C TRP A 281 -4.50 -15.50 -22.33
N ASP A 282 -4.66 -15.75 -23.63
CA ASP A 282 -4.93 -17.09 -24.15
C ASP A 282 -3.62 -17.88 -24.17
N ASP A 283 -3.47 -18.83 -23.25
CA ASP A 283 -2.30 -19.71 -23.15
C ASP A 283 -2.45 -20.89 -24.14
N GLU A 284 -2.29 -20.61 -25.43
CA GLU A 284 -2.04 -21.63 -26.45
C GLU A 284 -0.72 -21.32 -27.14
N THR A 285 0.37 -21.83 -26.58
CA THR A 285 1.50 -22.48 -27.29
C THR A 285 2.69 -22.66 -26.33
N GLN A 286 2.66 -23.73 -25.52
CA GLN A 286 3.90 -24.35 -25.06
C GLN A 286 4.36 -25.32 -26.15
N PRO A 287 5.52 -25.14 -26.79
CA PRO A 287 6.12 -26.22 -27.57
C PRO A 287 6.62 -27.27 -26.58
N SER A 288 6.06 -28.48 -26.66
CA SER A 288 6.62 -29.68 -26.03
C SER A 288 8.02 -29.94 -26.57
N GLY A 289 9.03 -29.83 -25.70
CA GLY A 289 10.42 -30.19 -25.95
C GLY A 289 11.13 -30.52 -24.65
#